data_AF-A8WLC7-F1
#
_entry.id   AF-A8WLC7-F1
#
_cell.length_a   1.000
_cell.length_b   1.000
_cell.length_c   1.000
_cell.angle_alpha   90.00
_cell.angle_beta   90.00
_cell.angle_gamma   90.00
#
_symmetry.space_group_name_H-M   'P 1'
#
loop_
_entity.id
_entity.type
_entity.pdbx_description
1 polymer ?
#
loop_
_entity_poly.entity_id
_entity_poly.type
_entity_poly.pdbx_seq_one_letter_code
_entity_poly.pdbx_strand_id
1 'polypeptide(L)'
;MSHPGWVMVSFLTELLSQSSKGIAQSLDNCANDTEIINALLKDSYNKHYIPSHPTHVRVDMWVQEVTSVSELTQDFEIDLYINEFWEDPALVYEDMNPCKRNISFDDKVLQRLWIPNTCFINSKNAAIHESPFRNVFLMVFSNGTLWTNYRMKLTGPCDMKLKRFPFDKQKCYLTFES
;
A
#
# COMPACT_ATOMS: atom_id res chain seq x y z
N MET A 1 7.84 -49.95 1.53
CA MET A 1 8.73 -48.77 1.62
C MET A 1 7.87 -47.65 2.17
N SER A 2 7.92 -47.50 3.49
CA SER A 2 6.92 -46.80 4.28
C SER A 2 7.50 -45.53 4.90
N HIS A 3 6.71 -44.47 4.74
CA HIS A 3 6.54 -43.28 5.56
C HIS A 3 7.54 -42.10 5.52
N PRO A 4 6.98 -40.86 5.56
CA PRO A 4 7.68 -39.60 5.42
C PRO A 4 8.19 -39.09 6.77
N GLY A 5 9.30 -38.37 6.74
CA GLY A 5 9.91 -37.72 7.89
C GLY A 5 9.10 -36.52 8.37
N TRP A 6 8.78 -36.51 9.65
CA TRP A 6 8.29 -35.36 10.40
C TRP A 6 9.48 -34.43 10.71
N VAL A 7 9.42 -33.18 10.26
CA VAL A 7 10.36 -32.14 10.70
C VAL A 7 9.76 -31.47 11.93
N MET A 8 10.21 -31.91 13.11
CA MET A 8 9.95 -31.22 14.37
C MET A 8 10.91 -30.03 14.48
N VAL A 9 10.38 -28.81 14.46
CA VAL A 9 11.17 -27.60 14.76
C VAL A 9 11.19 -27.42 16.27
N SER A 10 12.31 -27.79 16.88
CA SER A 10 12.59 -27.55 18.30
C SER A 10 13.03 -26.09 18.51
N PHE A 11 12.24 -25.34 19.28
CA PHE A 11 12.66 -24.06 19.87
C PHE A 11 13.57 -24.35 21.08
N LEU A 12 14.84 -24.01 20.97
CA LEU A 12 15.76 -23.93 22.11
C LEU A 12 15.67 -22.52 22.71
N THR A 13 15.06 -22.42 23.89
CA THR A 13 15.20 -21.25 24.77
C THR A 13 16.47 -21.41 25.60
N GLU A 14 17.50 -20.63 25.32
CA GLU A 14 18.63 -20.44 26.24
C GLU A 14 18.35 -19.26 27.16
N LEU A 15 18.22 -19.57 28.45
CA LEU A 15 18.36 -18.64 29.56
C LEU A 15 19.87 -18.42 29.82
N LEU A 16 20.34 -17.18 29.72
CA LEU A 16 21.48 -16.72 30.52
C LEU A 16 21.22 -15.32 31.07
N SER A 17 21.19 -15.26 32.39
CA SER A 17 21.17 -14.04 33.20
C SER A 17 22.58 -13.45 33.32
N GLN A 18 22.75 -12.14 33.11
CA GLN A 18 23.63 -11.36 33.99
C GLN A 18 23.30 -9.87 34.00
N SER A 19 23.17 -9.37 35.23
CA SER A 19 22.91 -7.99 35.61
C SER A 19 24.10 -7.09 35.27
N SER A 20 23.86 -6.00 34.54
CA SER A 20 24.61 -4.77 34.68
C SER A 20 23.63 -3.64 35.04
N LYS A 21 23.75 -3.11 36.26
CA LYS A 21 23.14 -1.83 36.65
C LYS A 21 23.97 -0.72 36.01
N GLY A 22 23.73 -0.48 34.73
CA GLY A 22 24.08 0.77 34.05
C GLY A 22 22.92 1.75 34.20
N ILE A 23 23.23 3.00 34.50
CA ILE A 23 22.28 4.10 34.64
C ILE A 23 21.42 4.18 33.37
N ALA A 24 20.18 3.67 33.43
CA ALA A 24 19.19 3.95 32.41
C ALA A 24 18.88 5.44 32.53
N GLN A 25 19.43 6.21 31.60
CA GLN A 25 18.99 7.57 31.32
C GLN A 25 17.46 7.58 31.22
N SER A 26 16.86 8.67 31.66
CA SER A 26 15.42 8.91 31.73
C SER A 26 14.63 8.18 30.66
N LEU A 27 13.60 7.47 31.12
CA LEU A 27 12.49 7.01 30.31
C LEU A 27 11.90 8.25 29.61
N ASP A 28 12.37 8.55 28.41
CA ASP A 28 11.62 9.39 27.48
C ASP A 28 10.36 8.57 27.16
N ASN A 29 9.29 8.84 27.89
CA ASN A 29 7.96 8.31 27.61
C ASN A 29 7.56 8.83 26.23
N CYS A 30 7.79 8.02 25.19
CA CYS A 30 7.34 8.28 23.83
C CYS A 30 5.90 7.76 23.64
N ALA A 31 5.14 8.41 22.76
CA ALA A 31 3.75 8.05 22.51
C ALA A 31 3.65 6.76 21.68
N ASN A 32 2.71 5.90 22.07
CA ASN A 32 2.44 4.64 21.36
C ASN A 32 1.71 4.89 20.03
N ASP A 33 1.96 4.03 19.04
CA ASP A 33 1.33 4.11 17.70
C ASP A 33 -0.22 4.18 17.78
N THR A 34 -0.82 3.42 18.69
CA THR A 34 -2.29 3.40 18.92
C THR A 34 -2.81 4.68 19.57
N GLU A 35 -2.02 5.31 20.44
CA GLU A 35 -2.40 6.58 21.08
C GLU A 35 -2.41 7.71 20.05
N ILE A 36 -1.38 7.75 19.20
CA ILE A 36 -1.24 8.73 18.11
C ILE A 36 -2.42 8.63 17.15
N ILE A 37 -2.69 7.45 16.59
CA ILE A 37 -3.75 7.32 15.58
C ILE A 37 -5.15 7.58 16.16
N ASN A 38 -5.40 7.20 17.41
CA ASN A 38 -6.66 7.49 18.06
C ASN A 38 -6.81 8.99 18.34
N ALA A 39 -5.74 9.68 18.72
CA ALA A 39 -5.77 11.14 18.90
C ALA A 39 -6.05 11.86 17.57
N LEU A 40 -5.40 11.45 16.48
CA LEU A 40 -5.59 12.05 15.16
C LEU A 40 -7.01 11.81 14.61
N LEU A 41 -7.56 10.60 14.74
CA LEU A 41 -8.80 10.21 14.05
C LEU A 41 -10.11 10.38 14.85
N LYS A 42 -10.07 10.80 16.11
CA LYS A 42 -11.26 10.80 16.98
C LYS A 42 -12.08 12.10 16.92
N ASP A 43 -11.43 13.25 17.00
CA ASP A 43 -12.13 14.52 17.30
C ASP A 43 -12.09 15.57 16.19
N SER A 44 -11.14 15.50 15.24
CA SER A 44 -10.91 16.56 14.24
C SER A 44 -10.85 16.09 12.79
N TYR A 45 -10.53 14.82 12.54
CA TYR A 45 -10.30 14.34 11.19
C TYR A 45 -11.61 14.07 10.43
N ASN A 46 -11.82 14.81 9.33
CA ASN A 46 -12.92 14.57 8.42
C ASN A 46 -12.40 14.18 7.05
N LYS A 47 -12.52 12.89 6.71
CA LYS A 47 -12.08 12.33 5.43
C LYS A 47 -12.77 12.90 4.19
N HIS A 48 -13.84 13.68 4.33
CA HIS A 48 -14.53 14.30 3.20
C HIS A 48 -13.91 15.64 2.80
N TYR A 49 -13.02 16.21 3.61
CA TYR A 49 -12.27 17.41 3.25
C TYR A 49 -10.95 17.04 2.60
N ILE A 50 -10.62 17.75 1.52
CA ILE A 50 -9.35 17.63 0.82
C ILE A 50 -8.25 18.21 1.73
N PRO A 51 -7.13 17.50 1.97
CA PRO A 51 -6.11 17.95 2.91
C PRO A 51 -5.46 19.30 2.55
N SER A 52 -5.26 19.57 1.27
CA SER A 52 -4.66 20.81 0.75
C SER A 52 -5.33 21.23 -0.56
N HIS A 53 -5.29 22.53 -0.87
CA HIS A 53 -5.83 23.07 -2.13
C HIS A 53 -4.69 23.80 -2.89
N PRO A 54 -4.03 23.15 -3.87
CA PRO A 54 -4.22 21.76 -4.34
C PRO A 54 -3.49 20.72 -3.45
N THR A 55 -3.99 19.49 -3.43
CA THR A 55 -3.24 18.33 -2.93
C THR A 55 -2.36 17.79 -4.05
N HIS A 56 -1.06 17.76 -3.82
CA HIS A 56 -0.12 17.13 -4.74
C HIS A 56 0.02 15.65 -4.41
N VAL A 57 -0.31 14.80 -5.39
CA VAL A 57 -0.17 13.34 -5.27
C VAL A 57 0.93 12.89 -6.22
N ARG A 58 1.98 12.27 -5.66
CA ARG A 58 3.03 11.62 -6.45
C ARG A 58 2.66 10.15 -6.64
N VAL A 59 2.71 9.68 -7.88
CA VAL A 59 2.30 8.32 -8.26
C VAL A 59 3.47 7.60 -8.90
N ASP A 60 3.82 6.43 -8.36
CA ASP A 60 4.83 5.53 -8.93
C ASP A 60 4.17 4.19 -9.29
N MET A 61 4.27 3.78 -10.56
CA MET A 61 3.70 2.51 -11.05
C MET A 61 4.80 1.49 -11.32
N TRP A 62 4.59 0.26 -10.86
CA TRP A 62 5.48 -0.87 -11.13
C TRP A 62 4.72 -2.04 -11.74
N VAL A 63 4.96 -2.30 -13.03
CA VAL A 63 4.38 -3.45 -13.73
C VAL A 63 5.09 -4.73 -13.29
N GLN A 64 4.34 -5.69 -12.75
CA GLN A 64 4.85 -7.02 -12.43
C GLN A 64 4.88 -7.88 -13.68
N GLU A 65 3.74 -8.00 -14.35
CA GLU A 65 3.60 -8.81 -15.55
C GLU A 65 2.41 -8.34 -16.40
N VAL A 66 2.50 -8.64 -17.70
CA VAL A 66 1.35 -8.64 -18.60
C VAL A 66 0.84 -10.08 -18.65
N THR A 67 -0.28 -10.34 -17.98
CA THR A 67 -0.80 -11.69 -17.75
C THR A 67 -1.34 -12.32 -19.04
N SER A 68 -2.07 -11.55 -19.85
CA SER A 68 -2.59 -12.03 -21.13
C SER A 68 -2.86 -10.90 -22.11
N VAL A 69 -2.89 -11.25 -23.39
CA VAL A 69 -3.29 -10.38 -24.50
C VAL A 69 -4.23 -11.21 -25.36
N SER A 70 -5.41 -10.69 -25.67
CA SER A 70 -6.45 -11.42 -26.40
C SER A 70 -6.88 -10.67 -27.64
N GLU A 71 -6.61 -11.25 -28.81
CA GLU A 71 -7.03 -10.73 -30.10
C GLU A 71 -8.55 -10.85 -30.32
N LEU A 72 -9.18 -11.84 -29.68
CA LEU A 72 -10.62 -12.09 -29.79
C LEU A 72 -11.44 -11.04 -29.04
N THR A 73 -11.03 -10.70 -27.81
CA THR A 73 -11.72 -9.72 -26.95
C THR A 73 -11.14 -8.31 -27.06
N GLN A 74 -10.03 -8.15 -27.79
CA GLN A 74 -9.32 -6.88 -27.99
C GLN A 74 -9.00 -6.20 -26.64
N ASP A 75 -8.37 -6.95 -25.75
CA ASP A 75 -7.90 -6.47 -24.45
C ASP A 75 -6.59 -7.15 -24.04
N PHE A 76 -6.02 -6.59 -22.97
CA PHE A 76 -4.89 -7.14 -22.28
C PHE A 76 -5.12 -7.08 -20.78
N GLU A 77 -4.50 -8.01 -20.07
CA GLU A 77 -4.54 -8.11 -18.62
C GLU A 77 -3.14 -7.86 -18.06
N ILE A 78 -3.05 -7.09 -16.98
CA ILE A 78 -1.79 -6.66 -16.37
C ILE A 78 -1.92 -6.69 -14.83
N ASP A 79 -0.87 -7.16 -14.16
CA ASP A 79 -0.72 -7.08 -12.70
C ASP A 79 0.37 -6.03 -12.40
N LEU A 80 0.04 -5.05 -11.55
CA LEU A 80 0.92 -3.94 -11.23
C LEU A 80 0.75 -3.48 -9.78
N TYR A 81 1.80 -2.86 -9.25
CA TYR A 81 1.74 -2.08 -8.01
C TYR A 81 1.59 -0.60 -8.33
N ILE A 82 0.72 0.07 -7.59
CA ILE A 82 0.59 1.53 -7.60
C ILE A 82 1.01 2.05 -6.25
N ASN A 83 1.95 2.98 -6.23
CA ASN A 83 2.30 3.72 -5.03
C ASN A 83 1.78 5.14 -5.16
N GLU A 84 1.12 5.62 -4.13
CA GLU A 84 0.68 7.01 -4.06
C GLU A 84 1.25 7.65 -2.80
N PHE A 85 1.73 8.87 -2.96
CA PHE A 85 2.27 9.67 -1.88
C PHE A 85 1.58 11.03 -1.89
N TRP A 86 1.04 11.44 -0.75
CA TRP A 86 0.47 12.76 -0.56
C TRP A 86 0.76 13.24 0.87
N GLU A 87 0.55 14.52 1.11
CA GLU A 87 0.71 15.12 2.44
C GLU A 87 -0.67 15.52 2.98
N ASP A 88 -0.91 15.18 4.24
CA ASP A 88 -2.10 15.58 4.99
C ASP A 88 -1.69 16.30 6.28
N PRO A 89 -1.83 17.64 6.34
CA PRO A 89 -1.48 18.43 7.50
C PRO A 89 -2.24 18.03 8.78
N ALA A 90 -3.42 17.42 8.66
CA ALA A 90 -4.21 16.97 9.81
C ALA A 90 -3.66 15.68 10.45
N LEU A 91 -2.70 15.02 9.80
CA LEU A 91 -2.08 13.77 10.26
C LEU A 91 -0.62 13.96 10.71
N VAL A 92 -0.18 15.20 10.89
CA VAL A 92 1.13 15.51 11.49
C VAL A 92 1.09 15.15 12.98
N TYR A 93 2.09 14.39 13.43
CA TYR A 93 2.17 13.94 14.84
C TYR A 93 3.57 14.06 15.44
N GLU A 94 4.48 14.80 14.79
CA GLU A 94 5.84 15.02 15.29
C GLU A 94 5.87 15.63 16.70
N ASP A 95 4.92 16.52 17.01
CA ASP A 95 4.79 17.17 18.33
C ASP A 95 4.30 16.22 19.44
N MET A 96 3.81 15.02 19.10
CA MET A 96 3.31 14.03 20.06
C MET A 96 4.42 13.17 20.68
N ASN A 97 5.70 13.49 20.44
CA ASN A 97 6.85 12.69 20.87
C ASN A 97 6.73 11.20 20.48
N PRO A 98 6.57 10.87 19.19
CA PRO A 98 6.29 9.50 18.79
C PRO A 98 7.50 8.59 18.96
N CYS A 99 7.27 7.33 19.36
CA CYS A 99 8.35 6.34 19.43
C CYS A 99 8.96 6.02 18.04
N LYS A 100 8.16 6.19 16.97
CA LYS A 100 8.55 5.96 15.58
C LYS A 100 8.12 7.12 14.69
N ARG A 101 8.98 7.48 13.74
CA ARG A 101 8.64 8.50 12.72
C ARG A 101 7.80 7.98 11.56
N ASN A 102 7.56 6.68 11.51
CA ASN A 102 6.71 6.03 10.52
C ASN A 102 5.89 4.93 11.17
N ILE A 103 4.59 4.94 10.90
CA ILE A 103 3.65 3.97 11.45
C ILE A 103 2.93 3.32 10.28
N SER A 104 2.94 2.00 10.24
CA SER A 104 2.20 1.23 9.25
C SER A 104 0.85 0.81 9.83
N PHE A 105 -0.19 0.87 9.00
CA PHE A 105 -1.56 0.56 9.41
C PHE A 105 -2.22 -0.43 8.45
N ASP A 106 -3.25 -1.10 8.96
CA ASP A 106 -4.13 -1.98 8.21
C ASP A 106 -5.14 -1.18 7.34
N ASP A 107 -5.78 -1.87 6.39
CA ASP A 107 -6.73 -1.28 5.43
C ASP A 107 -7.93 -0.58 6.12
N LYS A 108 -8.30 -1.02 7.32
CA LYS A 108 -9.34 -0.41 8.15
C LYS A 108 -9.06 1.05 8.51
N VAL A 109 -7.79 1.40 8.75
CA VAL A 109 -7.40 2.79 9.01
C VAL A 109 -7.50 3.60 7.73
N LEU A 110 -7.03 3.04 6.62
CA LEU A 110 -7.10 3.70 5.31
C LEU A 110 -8.54 4.11 4.93
N GLN A 111 -9.55 3.28 5.23
CA GLN A 111 -10.97 3.58 4.97
C GLN A 111 -11.52 4.78 5.78
N ARG A 112 -10.80 5.20 6.82
CA ARG A 112 -11.12 6.37 7.66
C ARG A 112 -10.37 7.63 7.24
N LEU A 113 -9.40 7.52 6.33
CA LEU A 113 -8.61 8.63 5.82
C LEU A 113 -9.21 9.20 4.54
N TRP A 114 -8.88 10.45 4.23
CA TRP A 114 -9.03 10.95 2.87
C TRP A 114 -8.01 10.22 1.98
N ILE A 115 -8.47 9.77 0.83
CA ILE A 115 -7.64 9.14 -0.21
C ILE A 115 -7.91 9.87 -1.52
N PRO A 116 -6.92 10.01 -2.41
CA PRO A 116 -7.16 10.58 -3.73
C PRO A 116 -8.08 9.64 -4.54
N ASN A 117 -8.98 10.21 -5.33
CA ASN A 117 -9.94 9.45 -6.13
C ASN A 117 -9.32 8.99 -7.45
N THR A 118 -8.17 8.32 -7.40
CA THR A 118 -7.46 7.89 -8.61
C THR A 118 -8.09 6.64 -9.23
N CYS A 119 -8.10 6.57 -10.56
CA CYS A 119 -8.63 5.42 -11.29
C CYS A 119 -8.06 5.26 -12.70
N PHE A 120 -8.16 4.05 -13.25
CA PHE A 120 -7.93 3.79 -14.67
C PHE A 120 -9.22 3.97 -15.46
N ILE A 121 -9.41 5.16 -16.03
CA ILE A 121 -10.68 5.57 -16.65
C ILE A 121 -11.09 4.71 -17.85
N ASN A 122 -10.12 4.13 -18.55
CA ASN A 122 -10.37 3.30 -19.73
C ASN A 122 -10.31 1.80 -19.43
N SER A 123 -10.16 1.39 -18.17
CA SER A 123 -10.13 -0.03 -17.82
C SER A 123 -11.50 -0.69 -18.05
N LYS A 124 -11.49 -1.92 -18.58
CA LYS A 124 -12.68 -2.77 -18.65
C LYS A 124 -13.00 -3.38 -17.28
N ASN A 125 -11.95 -3.72 -16.53
CA ASN A 125 -12.03 -4.23 -15.17
C ASN A 125 -10.79 -3.79 -14.39
N ALA A 126 -10.96 -3.52 -13.10
CA ALA A 126 -9.88 -3.16 -12.20
C ALA A 126 -10.19 -3.70 -10.80
N ALA A 127 -9.30 -4.53 -10.27
CA ALA A 127 -9.48 -5.14 -8.96
C ALA A 127 -8.18 -5.08 -8.16
N ILE A 128 -8.30 -4.77 -6.86
CA ILE A 128 -7.20 -4.92 -5.91
C ILE A 128 -7.11 -6.40 -5.53
N HIS A 129 -5.91 -6.95 -5.47
CA HIS A 129 -5.72 -8.33 -5.05
C HIS A 129 -6.17 -8.55 -3.60
N GLU A 130 -6.80 -9.69 -3.34
CA GLU A 130 -7.27 -10.10 -2.02
C GLU A 130 -7.00 -11.60 -1.83
N SER A 131 -6.12 -11.97 -0.89
CA SER A 131 -5.98 -13.32 -0.31
C SER A 131 -4.75 -13.40 0.60
N PRO A 132 -4.90 -13.75 1.90
CA PRO A 132 -6.15 -13.90 2.65
C PRO A 132 -6.81 -12.56 3.00
N PHE A 133 -6.10 -11.43 2.83
CA PHE A 133 -6.57 -10.07 3.06
C PHE A 133 -6.31 -9.22 1.82
N ARG A 134 -6.93 -8.02 1.77
CA ARG A 134 -6.66 -7.05 0.70
C ARG A 134 -5.20 -6.64 0.71
N ASN A 135 -4.55 -6.71 -0.45
CA ASN A 135 -3.15 -6.36 -0.60
C ASN A 135 -3.00 -4.84 -0.76
N VAL A 136 -3.16 -4.18 0.38
CA VAL A 136 -3.04 -2.73 0.53
C VAL A 136 -2.10 -2.47 1.68
N PHE A 137 -1.12 -1.62 1.44
CA PHE A 137 -0.20 -1.14 2.46
C PHE A 137 -0.45 0.35 2.68
N LEU A 138 -0.46 0.77 3.94
CA LEU A 138 -0.52 2.16 4.36
C LEU A 138 0.61 2.43 5.35
N MET A 139 1.32 3.54 5.13
CA MET A 139 2.27 4.11 6.07
C MET A 139 2.01 5.60 6.20
N VAL A 140 1.99 6.08 7.45
CA VAL A 140 1.91 7.50 7.79
C VAL A 140 3.22 7.90 8.44
N PHE A 141 3.80 8.99 7.97
CA PHE A 141 5.03 9.58 8.49
C PHE A 141 4.72 10.72 9.46
N SER A 142 5.62 10.99 10.41
CA SER A 142 5.40 11.98 11.47
C SER A 142 5.19 13.41 10.96
N ASN A 143 5.70 13.72 9.76
CA ASN A 143 5.52 14.99 9.07
C ASN A 143 4.18 15.10 8.32
N GLY A 144 3.28 14.12 8.44
CA GLY A 144 1.99 14.10 7.75
C GLY A 144 2.03 13.57 6.32
N THR A 145 3.17 13.07 5.83
CA THR A 145 3.21 12.35 4.55
C THR A 145 2.55 10.98 4.69
N LEU A 146 1.76 10.59 3.70
CA LEU A 146 1.16 9.28 3.57
C LEU A 146 1.75 8.56 2.38
N TRP A 147 1.90 7.25 2.52
CA TRP A 147 2.27 6.35 1.46
C TRP A 147 1.28 5.19 1.43
N THR A 148 0.58 5.05 0.30
CA THR A 148 -0.20 3.84 0.01
C THR A 148 0.46 3.03 -1.10
N ASN A 149 0.31 1.72 -0.99
CA ASN A 149 0.65 0.79 -2.06
C ASN A 149 -0.53 -0.16 -2.29
N TYR A 150 -0.92 -0.31 -3.55
CA TYR A 150 -1.99 -1.20 -3.99
C TYR A 150 -1.42 -2.20 -5.00
N ARG A 151 -1.66 -3.49 -4.79
CA ARG A 151 -1.48 -4.50 -5.85
C ARG A 151 -2.76 -4.64 -6.64
N MET A 152 -2.73 -4.34 -7.93
CA MET A 152 -3.92 -4.31 -8.78
C MET A 152 -3.78 -5.22 -10.00
N LYS A 153 -4.86 -5.95 -10.26
CA LYS A 153 -5.12 -6.66 -11.51
C LYS A 153 -6.04 -5.83 -12.38
N LEU A 154 -5.60 -5.49 -13.58
CA LEU A 154 -6.33 -4.62 -14.51
C LEU A 154 -6.54 -5.30 -15.85
N THR A 155 -7.70 -5.07 -16.45
CA THR A 155 -7.99 -5.41 -17.84
C THR A 155 -8.17 -4.12 -18.63
N GLY A 156 -7.25 -3.84 -19.55
CA GLY A 156 -7.28 -2.66 -20.40
C GLY A 156 -7.73 -2.99 -21.83
N PRO A 157 -8.38 -2.05 -22.54
CA PRO A 157 -8.70 -2.22 -23.95
C PRO A 157 -7.44 -2.17 -24.80
N CYS A 158 -7.43 -2.94 -25.89
CA CYS A 158 -6.39 -2.85 -26.90
C CYS A 158 -6.98 -3.00 -28.30
N ASP A 159 -7.08 -1.89 -29.03
CA ASP A 159 -7.50 -1.91 -30.44
C ASP A 159 -6.37 -2.47 -31.31
N MET A 160 -6.49 -3.75 -31.68
CA MET A 160 -5.44 -4.48 -32.38
C MET A 160 -5.58 -4.39 -33.90
N LYS A 161 -4.48 -4.08 -34.58
CA LYS A 161 -4.39 -4.03 -36.04
C LYS A 161 -3.76 -5.30 -36.62
N LEU A 162 -4.59 -6.32 -36.86
CA LEU A 162 -4.15 -7.67 -37.26
C LEU A 162 -3.86 -7.85 -38.77
N LYS A 163 -3.53 -6.78 -39.50
CA LYS A 163 -3.32 -6.84 -40.97
C LYS A 163 -2.12 -7.70 -41.40
N ARG A 164 -1.17 -7.96 -40.48
CA ARG A 164 0.07 -8.70 -40.75
C ARG A 164 0.29 -9.87 -39.81
N PHE A 165 -0.79 -10.42 -39.26
CA PHE A 165 -0.70 -11.56 -38.34
C PHE A 165 0.16 -12.69 -38.93
N PRO A 166 1.15 -13.26 -38.19
CA PRO A 166 1.52 -13.01 -36.79
C PRO A 166 2.70 -12.02 -36.58
N PHE A 167 3.05 -11.20 -37.58
CA PHE A 167 4.22 -10.29 -37.58
C PHE A 167 3.87 -8.81 -37.35
N ASP A 168 2.68 -8.55 -36.82
CA ASP A 168 2.19 -7.23 -36.44
C ASP A 168 2.75 -6.76 -35.08
N LYS A 169 2.62 -5.47 -34.81
CA LYS A 169 3.01 -4.84 -33.54
C LYS A 169 1.80 -4.12 -32.97
N GLN A 170 1.42 -4.45 -31.75
CA GLN A 170 0.30 -3.82 -31.05
C GLN A 170 0.80 -2.81 -30.02
N LYS A 171 0.00 -1.76 -29.82
CA LYS A 171 0.22 -0.74 -28.79
C LYS A 171 -1.09 -0.58 -28.03
N CYS A 172 -1.09 -0.98 -26.76
CA CYS A 172 -2.23 -0.85 -25.87
C CYS A 172 -1.95 0.28 -24.87
N TYR A 173 -3.00 0.97 -24.42
CA TYR A 173 -2.88 2.15 -23.57
C TYR A 173 -3.78 2.03 -22.34
N LEU A 174 -3.26 2.44 -21.18
CA LEU A 174 -4.03 2.67 -19.96
C LEU A 174 -3.90 4.14 -19.58
N THR A 175 -5.02 4.75 -19.18
CA THR A 175 -5.09 6.15 -18.79
C THR A 175 -5.45 6.21 -17.32
N PHE A 176 -4.59 6.83 -16.52
CA PHE A 176 -4.73 6.97 -15.08
C PHE A 176 -4.97 8.42 -14.72
N GLU A 177 -6.08 8.69 -14.04
CA GLU A 177 -6.57 10.04 -13.72
C GLU A 177 -7.13 10.09 -12.29
N SER A 178 -7.45 11.31 -11.82
CA SER A 178 -8.13 11.60 -10.55
C SER A 178 -9.33 12.53 -10.76
#